data_AF-A0A7K0DJP3-F1
#
_entry.id   AF-A0A7K0DJP3-F1
#
_cell.length_a   1.000
_cell.length_b   1.000
_cell.length_c   1.000
_cell.angle_alpha   90.00
_cell.angle_beta   90.00
_cell.angle_gamma   90.00
#
_symmetry.space_group_name_H-M   'P 1'
#
loop_
_entity.id
_entity.type
_entity.pdbx_description
1 polymer ?
#
loop_
_entity_poly.entity_id
_entity_poly.type
_entity_poly.pdbx_seq_one_letter_code
_entity_poly.pdbx_strand_id
1 'polypeptide(L)'
;MSIEDFRARYERHVGYVRAGDVKAALADMVPENIPAVFDGVRVPGREVSAARIVEVRAEGDTYVGDAVYTTPDGVIGLRSIWEQRDGVWLAAALANFPVESAR
;
A
#
# COMPACT_ATOMS: atom_id res chain seq x y z
N MET A 1 -6.90 0.84 -16.72
CA MET A 1 -6.07 1.83 -16.03
C MET A 1 -4.66 1.74 -16.60
N SER A 2 -3.95 2.84 -16.82
CA SER A 2 -2.53 2.80 -17.20
C SER A 2 -1.63 2.69 -15.96
N ILE A 3 -0.34 2.43 -16.15
CA ILE A 3 0.62 2.43 -15.03
C ILE A 3 0.78 3.82 -14.39
N GLU A 4 0.63 4.89 -15.17
CA GLU A 4 0.70 6.27 -14.69
C GLU A 4 -0.51 6.63 -13.83
N ASP A 5 -1.72 6.20 -14.25
CA ASP A 5 -2.94 6.35 -13.46
C ASP A 5 -2.84 5.57 -12.14
N PHE A 6 -2.28 4.36 -12.19
CA PHE A 6 -2.05 3.56 -11.00
C PHE A 6 -1.05 4.24 -10.06
N ARG A 7 0.05 4.78 -10.60
CA ARG A 7 1.05 5.53 -9.81
C ARG A 7 0.40 6.68 -9.05
N ALA A 8 -0.41 7.51 -9.72
CA ALA A 8 -1.10 8.62 -9.08
C ALA A 8 -2.09 8.15 -7.99
N ARG A 9 -2.81 7.04 -8.24
CA ARG A 9 -3.68 6.41 -7.22
C ARG A 9 -2.87 5.94 -6.01
N TYR A 10 -1.76 5.24 -6.26
CA TYR A 10 -0.91 4.69 -5.21
C TYR A 10 -0.21 5.79 -4.40
N GLU A 11 0.25 6.86 -5.05
CA GLU A 11 0.80 8.06 -4.39
C GLU A 11 -0.20 8.69 -3.42
N ARG A 12 -1.46 8.82 -3.83
CA ARG A 12 -2.52 9.31 -2.96
C ARG A 12 -2.76 8.38 -1.78
N HIS A 13 -2.82 7.07 -2.01
CA HIS A 13 -2.99 6.06 -0.97
C HIS A 13 -1.85 6.10 0.07
N VAL A 14 -0.59 6.12 -0.38
CA VAL A 14 0.60 6.26 0.48
C VAL A 14 0.56 7.58 1.25
N GLY A 15 0.04 8.65 0.63
CA GLY A 15 -0.21 9.93 1.28
C GLY A 15 -1.16 9.82 2.48
N TYR A 16 -2.27 9.07 2.36
CA TYR A 16 -3.19 8.82 3.48
C TYR A 16 -2.53 8.06 4.61
N VAL A 17 -1.78 7.00 4.29
CA VAL A 17 -1.02 6.23 5.30
C VAL A 17 -0.02 7.12 6.03
N ARG A 18 0.73 7.95 5.29
CA ARG A 18 1.69 8.89 5.87
C ARG A 18 1.02 9.93 6.78
N ALA A 19 -0.16 10.41 6.40
CA ALA A 19 -0.93 11.38 7.19
C ALA A 19 -1.61 10.77 8.42
N GLY A 20 -1.58 9.44 8.58
CA GLY A 20 -2.36 8.75 9.60
C GLY A 20 -3.88 8.78 9.33
N ASP A 21 -4.30 9.08 8.09
CA ASP A 21 -5.71 9.05 7.68
C ASP A 21 -6.12 7.61 7.38
N VAL A 22 -6.31 6.84 8.46
CA VAL A 22 -6.69 5.42 8.40
C VAL A 22 -8.02 5.25 7.66
N LYS A 23 -8.95 6.20 7.80
CA LYS A 23 -10.26 6.13 7.14
C LYS A 23 -10.11 6.19 5.62
N ALA A 24 -9.33 7.15 5.11
CA ALA A 24 -9.09 7.26 3.68
C ALA A 24 -8.25 6.08 3.14
N ALA A 25 -7.26 5.62 3.89
CA ALA A 25 -6.47 4.44 3.52
C ALA A 25 -7.33 3.16 3.43
N LEU A 26 -8.23 2.93 4.40
CA LEU A 26 -9.14 1.79 4.39
C LEU A 26 -10.21 1.88 3.28
N ALA A 27 -10.61 3.09 2.88
CA ALA A 27 -11.56 3.28 1.77
C ALA A 27 -10.99 2.83 0.41
N ASP A 28 -9.66 2.73 0.30
CA ASP A 28 -8.97 2.21 -0.87
C ASP A 28 -8.76 0.68 -0.83
N MET A 29 -9.19 0.00 0.24
CA MET A 29 -9.07 -1.45 0.40
C MET A 29 -10.35 -2.19 0.05
N VAL A 30 -10.22 -3.47 -0.34
CA VAL A 30 -11.36 -4.39 -0.48
C VAL A 30 -11.98 -4.62 0.91
N PRO A 31 -13.23 -4.18 1.17
CA PRO A 31 -13.81 -4.21 2.51
C PRO A 31 -13.87 -5.61 3.14
N GLU A 32 -14.15 -6.61 2.31
CA GLU A 32 -14.26 -8.02 2.71
C GLU A 32 -12.92 -8.58 3.21
N ASN A 33 -11.80 -8.03 2.72
CA ASN A 33 -10.47 -8.53 3.05
C ASN A 33 -9.83 -7.78 4.23
N ILE A 34 -10.40 -6.65 4.69
CA ILE A 34 -9.76 -5.75 5.67
C ILE A 34 -9.20 -6.49 6.91
N PRO A 35 -9.92 -7.42 7.58
CA PRO A 35 -9.35 -8.13 8.72
C PRO A 35 -8.18 -9.03 8.34
N ALA A 36 -8.24 -9.67 7.17
CA ALA A 36 -7.28 -10.66 6.72
C ALA A 36 -6.01 -10.06 6.10
N VAL A 37 -6.10 -8.89 5.44
CA VAL A 37 -4.93 -8.25 4.80
C VAL A 37 -3.87 -7.77 5.80
N PHE A 38 -4.25 -7.61 7.07
CA PHE A 38 -3.32 -7.22 8.14
C PHE A 38 -2.75 -8.41 8.91
N ASP A 39 -3.23 -9.63 8.69
CA ASP A 39 -2.76 -10.79 9.42
C ASP A 39 -1.30 -11.12 9.05
N GLY A 40 -0.43 -11.17 10.06
CA GLY A 40 1.01 -11.34 9.86
C GLY A 40 1.73 -10.18 9.15
N VAL A 41 1.05 -9.07 8.87
CA VAL A 41 1.62 -7.91 8.16
C VAL A 41 1.92 -6.77 9.14
N ARG A 42 3.18 -6.36 9.19
CA ARG A 42 3.59 -5.10 9.83
C ARG A 42 3.14 -3.92 8.99
N VAL A 43 2.20 -3.17 9.53
CA VAL A 43 1.73 -1.91 8.93
C VAL A 43 2.10 -0.72 9.82
N PRO A 44 2.19 0.50 9.26
CA PRO A 44 2.32 1.70 10.08
C PRO A 44 1.08 1.87 10.98
N GLY A 45 1.24 1.63 12.29
CA GLY A 45 0.14 1.72 13.26
C GLY A 45 -0.01 3.10 13.93
N ARG A 46 0.92 4.02 13.68
CA ARG A 46 0.99 5.37 14.27
C ARG A 46 1.69 6.34 13.31
N GLU A 47 2.36 7.35 13.85
CA GLU A 47 3.14 8.37 13.14
C GLU A 47 4.10 7.76 12.11
N VAL A 48 4.05 8.31 10.89
CA VAL A 48 4.97 8.02 9.80
C VAL A 48 5.76 9.29 9.53
N SER A 49 7.05 9.28 9.84
CA SER A 49 7.93 10.44 9.64
C SER A 49 8.31 10.61 8.16
N ALA A 50 8.43 9.51 7.43
CA ALA A 50 8.71 9.50 6.00
C ALA A 50 8.03 8.33 5.28
N ALA A 51 7.63 8.54 4.03
CA ALA A 51 7.15 7.50 3.13
C ALA A 51 7.81 7.68 1.76
N ARG A 52 8.24 6.57 1.14
CA ARG A 52 8.84 6.54 -0.19
C ARG A 52 8.22 5.41 -1.00
N ILE A 53 7.75 5.71 -2.20
CA ILE A 53 7.37 4.68 -3.18
C ILE A 53 8.65 4.16 -3.83
N VAL A 54 8.84 2.85 -3.77
CA VAL A 54 9.99 2.15 -4.34
C VAL A 54 9.68 1.80 -5.79
N GLU A 55 8.52 1.19 -6.02
CA GLU A 55 8.15 0.69 -7.33
C GLU A 55 6.62 0.70 -7.50
N VAL A 56 6.17 0.87 -8.74
CA VAL A 56 4.82 0.55 -9.18
C VAL A 56 4.91 -0.27 -10.47
N ARG A 57 4.16 -1.36 -10.55
CA ARG A 57 4.18 -2.26 -11.71
C ARG A 57 2.84 -2.93 -11.94
N ALA A 58 2.60 -3.36 -13.18
CA ALA A 58 1.50 -4.24 -13.52
C ALA A 58 1.97 -5.70 -13.45
N GLU A 59 1.18 -6.56 -12.83
CA GLU A 59 1.44 -8.01 -12.75
C GLU A 59 0.16 -8.77 -13.14
N GLY A 60 0.10 -9.22 -14.39
CA GLY A 60 -1.09 -9.89 -14.93
C GLY A 60 -2.32 -8.98 -14.84
N ASP A 61 -3.33 -9.44 -14.10
CA ASP A 61 -4.58 -8.71 -13.86
C ASP A 61 -4.54 -7.82 -12.61
N THR A 62 -3.37 -7.64 -12.00
CA THR A 62 -3.17 -6.84 -10.79
C THR A 62 -2.22 -5.69 -11.00
N TYR A 63 -2.29 -4.71 -10.11
CA TYR A 63 -1.26 -3.69 -9.97
C TYR A 63 -0.59 -3.83 -8.61
N VAL A 64 0.73 -3.66 -8.58
CA VAL A 64 1.51 -3.77 -7.35
C VAL A 64 2.23 -2.46 -7.10
N GLY A 65 2.08 -1.94 -5.88
CA GLY A 65 2.82 -0.79 -5.37
C GLY A 65 3.64 -1.20 -4.16
N ASP A 66 4.94 -0.88 -4.18
CA ASP A 66 5.85 -1.10 -3.07
C ASP A 66 6.24 0.24 -2.44
N ALA A 67 6.05 0.37 -1.13
CA ALA A 67 6.41 1.56 -0.37
C ALA A 67 7.22 1.21 0.88
N VAL A 68 8.10 2.14 1.26
CA VAL A 68 8.85 2.10 2.51
C VAL A 68 8.37 3.21 3.42
N TYR A 69 8.00 2.85 4.65
CA TYR A 69 7.55 3.76 5.70
C TYR A 69 8.60 3.82 6.80
N THR A 70 8.94 5.02 7.25
CA THR A 70 9.75 5.23 8.46
C THR A 70 8.82 5.58 9.62
N THR A 71 8.86 4.77 10.68
CA THR A 71 8.09 4.96 11.91
C THR A 71 9.04 5.06 13.10
N PRO A 72 8.58 5.48 14.29
CA PRO A 72 9.39 5.46 15.51
C PRO A 72 9.92 4.06 15.88
N ASP A 73 9.20 3.00 15.48
CA ASP A 73 9.53 1.61 15.80
C ASP A 73 10.44 0.95 14.75
N GLY A 74 10.73 1.66 13.65
CA GLY A 74 11.65 1.20 12.60
C GLY A 74 11.16 1.48 11.19
N VAL A 75 11.79 0.82 10.23
CA VAL A 75 11.48 0.96 8.80
C VAL A 75 10.69 -0.25 8.32
N ILE A 76 9.59 0.01 7.61
CA ILE A 76 8.65 -1.00 7.13
C ILE A 76 8.62 -0.97 5.60
N GLY A 77 9.03 -2.06 4.95
CA GLY A 77 8.72 -2.31 3.54
C GLY A 77 7.33 -2.95 3.45
N LEU A 78 6.43 -2.32 2.70
CA LEU A 78 5.04 -2.76 2.53
C LEU A 78 4.68 -2.79 1.04
N ARG A 79 4.36 -3.98 0.57
CA ARG A 79 3.79 -4.27 -0.75
C ARG A 79 2.28 -4.25 -0.66
N SER A 80 1.66 -3.58 -1.61
CA SER A 80 0.21 -3.50 -1.77
C SER A 80 -0.18 -4.04 -3.14
N ILE A 81 -1.04 -5.05 -3.15
CA ILE A 81 -1.54 -5.72 -4.36
C ILE A 81 -2.98 -5.26 -4.58
N TRP A 82 -3.23 -4.71 -5.76
CA TRP A 82 -4.48 -4.10 -6.14
C TRP A 82 -5.15 -4.93 -7.24
N GLU A 83 -6.45 -5.12 -7.09
CA GLU A 83 -7.28 -5.82 -8.06
C GLU A 83 -8.51 -4.98 -8.42
N GLN A 84 -9.15 -5.30 -9.53
CA GLN A 84 -10.38 -4.64 -9.94
C GLN A 84 -11.61 -5.34 -9.36
N ARG A 85 -12.45 -4.60 -8.65
CA ARG A 85 -13.75 -5.02 -8.11
C ARG A 85 -14.82 -4.06 -8.59
N ASP A 86 -15.83 -4.55 -9.30
CA ASP A 86 -16.94 -3.74 -9.82
C ASP A 86 -16.49 -2.46 -10.57
N GLY A 87 -15.40 -2.58 -11.34
CA GLY A 87 -14.83 -1.46 -12.10
C GLY A 87 -13.88 -0.55 -11.30
N VAL A 88 -13.77 -0.72 -9.98
CA VAL A 88 -12.92 0.07 -9.08
C VAL A 88 -11.65 -0.73 -8.70
N TRP A 89 -10.49 -0.08 -8.71
CA TRP A 89 -9.24 -0.70 -8.25
C TRP A 89 -9.09 -0.56 -6.75
N LEU A 90 -9.01 -1.68 -6.02
CA LEU A 90 -8.92 -1.70 -4.56
C LEU A 90 -7.72 -2.55 -4.12
N ALA A 91 -7.08 -2.13 -3.03
CA ALA A 91 -6.02 -2.91 -2.39
C ALA A 91 -6.63 -4.16 -1.75
N ALA A 92 -6.25 -5.33 -2.24
CA ALA A 92 -6.84 -6.61 -1.88
C ALA A 92 -5.94 -7.46 -1.00
N ALA A 93 -4.63 -7.22 -1.05
CA ALA A 93 -3.64 -7.93 -0.25
C ALA A 93 -2.44 -7.03 0.10
N LEU A 94 -1.82 -7.33 1.23
CA LEU A 94 -0.59 -6.70 1.69
C LEU A 94 0.47 -7.77 1.98
N ALA A 95 1.73 -7.40 1.81
CA ALA A 95 2.86 -8.23 2.25
C ALA A 95 4.01 -7.33 2.69
N ASN A 96 4.76 -7.74 3.71
CA ASN A 96 6.03 -7.09 3.99
C ASN A 96 7.13 -7.58 3.05
N PHE A 97 8.10 -6.71 2.79
CA PHE A 97 9.34 -7.09 2.12
C PHE A 97 10.56 -6.48 2.86
N PRO A 98 11.76 -7.08 2.74
CA PRO A 98 12.98 -6.52 3.34
C PRO A 98 13.32 -5.17 2.72
N VAL A 99 13.55 -4.15 3.55
CA VAL A 99 13.90 -2.79 3.08
C VAL A 99 15.25 -2.77 2.33
N GLU A 100 16.14 -3.71 2.62
CA GLU A 100 17.42 -3.89 1.90
C GLU A 100 17.21 -4.21 0.41
N SER A 101 16.05 -4.77 0.06
CA SER A 101 15.63 -5.00 -1.32
C SER A 101 15.11 -3.74 -2.02
N ALA A 102 14.90 -2.63 -1.29
CA ALA A 102 14.41 -1.36 -1.80
C ALA A 102 15.55 -0.46 -2.29
N ARG A 103 16.27 -0.89 -3.34
CA ARG A 103 17.29 -0.05 -4.00
C ARG A 103 16.66 0.98 -4.92
#